data_AF-G7ZKX7-F1
#
_entry.id   AF-G7ZKX7-F1
#
_cell.length_a   1.000
_cell.length_b   1.000
_cell.length_c   1.000
_cell.angle_alpha   90.00
_cell.angle_beta   90.00
_cell.angle_gamma   90.00
#
_symmetry.space_group_name_H-M   'P 1'
#
loop_
_entity.id
_entity.type
_entity.pdbx_description
1 polymer ?
#
loop_
_entity_poly.entity_id
_entity_poly.type
_entity_poly.pdbx_seq_one_letter_code
_entity_poly.pdbx_strand_id
1 'polypeptide(L)'
;VDWKDRRFWPTVLPIMLVTFPAAAQYFFWQHFRLPIGATFLCAGLLVGEWINRYVNFWGWTFFPINLVWPTSLIPQAMFLDIVLLLSKSWIVTMVVGSMGFSLLLYPNTGSSLH
;
A
#
# COMPACT_ATOMS: atom_id res chain seq x y z
N VAL A 1 13.81 9.79 -3.50
CA VAL A 1 12.94 10.93 -3.14
C VAL A 1 12.57 11.74 -4.38
N ASP A 2 13.51 12.04 -5.27
CA ASP A 2 13.31 12.91 -6.45
C ASP A 2 12.22 12.49 -7.45
N TRP A 3 11.82 11.22 -7.44
CA TRP A 3 10.79 10.63 -8.31
C TRP A 3 9.40 10.62 -7.67
N LYS A 4 9.27 10.96 -6.39
CA LYS A 4 7.98 11.08 -5.68
C LYS A 4 7.39 12.47 -5.92
N ASP A 5 6.97 12.71 -7.15
CA ASP A 5 6.39 13.98 -7.58
C ASP A 5 4.91 14.12 -7.15
N ARG A 6 4.31 15.31 -7.35
CA ARG A 6 2.91 15.54 -6.95
C ARG A 6 1.87 15.05 -7.97
N ARG A 7 2.28 14.59 -9.15
CA ARG A 7 1.36 14.24 -10.25
C ARG A 7 1.38 12.75 -10.57
N PHE A 8 2.54 12.20 -10.94
CA PHE A 8 2.64 10.83 -11.42
C PHE A 8 2.68 9.81 -10.29
N TRP A 9 3.47 10.08 -9.26
CA TRP A 9 3.57 9.20 -8.11
C TRP A 9 2.23 8.94 -7.40
N PRO A 10 1.38 9.95 -7.10
CA PRO A 10 0.12 9.70 -6.43
C PRO A 10 -0.99 9.15 -7.34
N THR A 11 -0.78 9.07 -8.65
CA THR A 11 -1.75 8.50 -9.59
C THR A 11 -1.37 7.09 -10.00
N VAL A 12 -0.12 6.88 -10.40
CA VAL A 12 0.35 5.58 -10.91
C VAL A 12 0.44 4.54 -9.80
N LEU A 13 1.00 4.90 -8.63
CA LEU A 13 1.19 3.94 -7.55
C LEU A 13 -0.12 3.30 -7.04
N PRO A 14 -1.18 4.06 -6.70
CA PRO A 14 -2.37 3.44 -6.14
C PRO A 14 -3.13 2.59 -7.18
N ILE A 15 -3.12 3.00 -8.45
CA ILE A 15 -3.73 2.22 -9.55
C ILE A 15 -3.05 0.86 -9.70
N MET A 16 -1.71 0.83 -9.66
CA MET A 16 -0.97 -0.43 -9.78
C MET A 16 -1.09 -1.27 -8.51
N LEU A 17 -1.01 -0.64 -7.33
CA LEU A 17 -0.98 -1.31 -6.05
C LEU A 17 -2.32 -1.89 -5.61
N VAL A 18 -3.47 -1.38 -6.07
CA VAL A 18 -4.78 -1.89 -5.63
C VAL A 18 -5.10 -3.30 -6.15
N THR A 19 -4.44 -3.73 -7.23
CA THR A 19 -4.72 -5.00 -7.92
C THR A 19 -4.51 -6.23 -7.04
N PHE A 20 -3.33 -6.36 -6.43
CA PHE A 20 -2.98 -7.50 -5.59
C PHE A 20 -3.73 -7.55 -4.25
N PRO A 21 -3.84 -6.45 -3.47
CA PRO A 21 -4.67 -6.37 -2.27
C PRO A 21 -6.12 -6.74 -2.54
N ALA A 22 -6.71 -6.28 -3.66
CA ALA A 22 -8.08 -6.65 -4.02
C ALA A 22 -8.22 -8.17 -4.26
N ALA A 23 -7.25 -8.79 -4.94
CA ALA A 23 -7.23 -10.24 -5.17
C ALA A 23 -7.07 -11.03 -3.86
N ALA A 24 -6.20 -10.59 -2.95
CA ALA A 24 -6.04 -11.22 -1.64
C ALA A 24 -7.26 -11.03 -0.76
N GLN A 25 -7.87 -9.85 -0.76
CA GLN A 25 -9.13 -9.62 -0.06
C GLN A 25 -10.20 -10.60 -0.54
N TYR A 26 -10.34 -10.79 -1.85
CA TYR A 26 -11.24 -11.80 -2.41
C TYR A 26 -10.96 -13.21 -1.87
N PHE A 27 -9.71 -13.65 -1.90
CA PHE A 27 -9.31 -14.97 -1.42
C PHE A 27 -9.58 -15.15 0.10
N PHE A 28 -9.08 -14.24 0.93
CA PHE A 28 -9.18 -14.34 2.39
C PHE A 28 -10.61 -14.16 2.89
N TRP A 29 -11.40 -13.31 2.25
CA TRP A 29 -12.79 -13.11 2.65
C TRP A 29 -13.68 -14.29 2.28
N GLN A 30 -13.49 -14.89 1.09
CA GLN A 30 -14.31 -15.99 0.61
C GLN A 30 -14.04 -17.29 1.38
N HIS A 31 -12.77 -17.58 1.70
CA HIS A 31 -12.39 -18.84 2.33
C HIS A 31 -12.39 -18.76 3.87
N PHE A 32 -11.98 -17.62 4.43
CA PHE A 32 -11.70 -17.52 5.87
C PHE A 32 -12.46 -16.38 6.59
N ARG A 33 -13.26 -15.58 5.86
CA ARG A 33 -14.00 -14.41 6.39
C ARG A 33 -13.11 -13.44 7.19
N LEU A 34 -11.82 -13.39 6.84
CA LEU A 34 -10.79 -12.66 7.56
C LEU A 34 -10.55 -11.28 6.91
N PRO A 35 -10.74 -10.17 7.65
CA PRO A 35 -10.57 -8.81 7.13
C PRO A 35 -9.11 -8.33 7.24
N ILE A 36 -8.16 -9.10 6.71
CA ILE A 36 -6.72 -8.78 6.73
C ILE A 36 -6.03 -9.02 5.38
N GLY A 37 -6.81 -9.23 4.32
CA GLY A 37 -6.28 -9.63 3.02
C GLY A 37 -5.41 -8.54 2.38
N ALA A 38 -5.85 -7.27 2.43
CA ALA A 38 -5.09 -6.17 1.86
C ALA A 38 -3.87 -5.82 2.72
N THR A 39 -4.07 -5.73 4.03
CA THR A 39 -3.00 -5.41 4.99
C THR A 39 -1.87 -6.42 4.98
N PHE A 40 -2.17 -7.72 4.89
CA PHE A 40 -1.16 -8.77 4.83
C PHE A 40 -0.23 -8.61 3.61
N LEU A 41 -0.80 -8.37 2.42
CA LEU A 41 0.00 -8.20 1.21
C LEU A 41 0.79 -6.89 1.21
N CYS A 42 0.19 -5.77 1.62
CA CYS A 42 0.92 -4.50 1.69
C CYS A 42 2.04 -4.54 2.75
N ALA A 43 1.85 -5.26 3.86
CA ALA A 43 2.90 -5.50 4.83
C ALA A 43 4.04 -6.37 4.24
N GLY A 44 3.69 -7.46 3.54
CA GLY A 44 4.67 -8.30 2.85
C GLY A 44 5.50 -7.54 1.82
N LEU A 45 4.85 -6.70 1.00
CA LEU A 45 5.52 -5.82 0.04
C LEU A 45 6.47 -4.86 0.74
N LEU A 46 6.02 -4.17 1.79
CA LEU A 46 6.86 -3.26 2.56
C LEU A 46 8.07 -3.96 3.18
N VAL A 47 7.89 -5.15 3.76
CA VAL A 47 9.00 -5.93 4.32
C VAL A 47 10.01 -6.29 3.22
N GLY A 48 9.54 -6.75 2.05
CA GLY A 48 10.40 -7.03 0.91
C GLY A 48 11.15 -5.81 0.40
N GLU A 49 10.48 -4.66 0.30
CA GLU A 49 11.10 -3.39 -0.08
C GLU A 49 12.17 -2.99 0.94
N TRP A 50 11.86 -3.03 2.23
CA TRP A 50 12.79 -2.70 3.31
C TRP A 50 14.05 -3.57 3.29
N ILE A 51 13.90 -4.89 3.17
CA ILE A 51 15.04 -5.82 3.07
C ILE A 51 15.91 -5.43 1.88
N ASN A 52 15.32 -5.19 0.71
CA ASN A 52 16.06 -4.82 -0.48
C ASN A 52 16.77 -3.46 -0.34
N ARG A 53 16.13 -2.47 0.30
CA ARG A 53 16.74 -1.15 0.54
C ARG A 53 17.93 -1.22 1.48
N TYR A 54 17.83 -2.01 2.56
CA TYR A 54 18.93 -2.15 3.50
C TYR A 54 20.07 -3.02 2.95
N VAL A 55 19.77 -4.19 2.38
CA VAL A 55 20.80 -5.14 1.95
C VAL A 55 21.49 -4.70 0.66
N ASN A 56 20.73 -4.31 -0.37
CA ASN A 56 21.30 -3.99 -1.68
C ASN A 56 21.64 -2.50 -1.82
N PHE A 57 20.68 -1.61 -1.57
CA PHE A 57 20.88 -0.18 -1.82
C PHE A 57 21.85 0.44 -0.82
N TRP A 58 21.65 0.21 0.47
CA TRP A 58 22.56 0.71 1.49
C TRP A 58 23.78 -0.20 1.68
N GLY A 59 23.58 -1.50 1.85
CA GLY A 59 24.65 -2.45 2.20
C GLY A 59 25.65 -2.76 1.09
N TRP A 60 25.20 -2.82 -0.18
CA TRP A 60 26.08 -3.14 -1.31
C TRP A 60 26.49 -1.91 -2.12
N THR A 61 25.55 -1.01 -2.39
CA THR A 61 25.78 0.15 -3.28
C THR A 61 25.92 1.49 -2.56
N PHE A 62 25.85 1.50 -1.22
CA PHE A 62 26.10 2.65 -0.35
C PHE A 62 25.22 3.88 -0.62
N PHE A 63 24.02 3.68 -1.17
CA PHE A 63 23.05 4.77 -1.28
C PHE A 63 22.49 5.16 0.10
N PRO A 64 22.32 6.47 0.38
CA PRO A 64 21.73 6.92 1.63
C PRO A 64 20.26 6.48 1.73
N ILE A 65 19.89 5.91 2.87
CA ILE A 65 18.55 5.32 3.09
C ILE A 65 17.40 6.33 2.89
N ASN A 66 17.65 7.60 3.21
CA ASN A 66 16.69 8.70 3.02
C ASN A 66 16.31 8.88 1.54
N LEU A 67 17.22 8.58 0.60
CA LEU A 67 16.93 8.67 -0.84
C LEU A 67 15.99 7.56 -1.30
N VAL A 68 16.14 6.35 -0.72
CA VAL A 68 15.46 5.12 -1.16
C VAL A 68 14.31 4.71 -0.24
N TRP A 69 13.86 5.60 0.64
CA TRP A 69 12.79 5.31 1.60
C TRP A 69 11.51 4.82 0.91
N PRO A 70 10.96 3.66 1.30
CA PRO A 70 9.77 3.08 0.68
C PRO A 70 8.51 3.92 0.93
N THR A 71 7.43 3.61 0.23
CA THR A 71 6.16 4.33 0.35
C THR A 71 5.34 3.69 1.45
N SER A 72 4.81 4.47 2.42
CA SER A 72 3.92 3.91 3.43
C SER A 72 2.59 3.47 2.80
N LEU A 73 2.29 2.17 2.84
CA LEU A 73 1.06 1.57 2.27
C LEU A 73 0.08 1.04 3.33
N ILE A 74 0.50 0.98 4.59
CA ILE A 74 -0.27 0.32 5.68
C ILE A 74 -1.63 0.98 5.92
N PRO A 75 -1.75 2.32 6.08
CA PRO A 75 -3.04 2.97 6.31
C PRO A 75 -4.03 2.82 5.16
N GLN A 76 -3.54 2.78 3.92
CA GLN A 76 -4.38 2.59 2.74
C GLN A 76 -4.97 1.17 2.73
N ALA A 77 -4.13 0.18 3.01
CA ALA A 77 -4.55 -1.22 3.09
C ALA A 77 -5.53 -1.47 4.25
N MET A 78 -5.29 -0.84 5.41
CA MET A 78 -6.20 -0.91 6.55
C MET A 78 -7.58 -0.33 6.22
N PHE A 79 -7.63 0.80 5.51
CA PHE A 79 -8.90 1.41 5.10
C PHE A 79 -9.70 0.46 4.20
N LEU A 80 -9.05 -0.18 3.23
CA LEU A 80 -9.68 -1.17 2.35
C LEU A 80 -10.27 -2.36 3.13
N ASP A 81 -9.52 -2.89 4.10
CA ASP A 81 -9.96 -4.01 4.93
C ASP A 81 -11.13 -3.62 5.85
N ILE A 82 -11.13 -2.40 6.42
CA ILE A 82 -12.21 -1.88 7.28
C ILE A 82 -13.50 -1.67 6.48
N VAL A 83 -13.42 -1.10 5.28
CA VAL A 83 -14.60 -0.90 4.41
C VAL A 83 -15.24 -2.23 4.04
N LEU A 84 -14.42 -3.24 3.72
CA LEU A 84 -14.92 -4.60 3.45
C LEU A 84 -15.56 -5.23 4.69
N LEU A 85 -14.96 -5.07 5.86
CA LEU A 85 -15.49 -5.59 7.12
C LEU A 85 -16.86 -4.98 7.48
N LEU A 86 -16.99 -3.66 7.36
CA LEU A 86 -18.20 -2.92 7.73
C LEU A 86 -19.34 -3.15 6.73
N SER A 87 -19.06 -3.05 5.43
CA SER A 87 -20.09 -3.16 4.40
C SER A 87 -20.45 -4.60 4.04
N LYS A 88 -19.52 -5.55 4.26
CA LYS A 88 -19.59 -6.95 3.80
C LYS A 88 -19.95 -7.09 2.31
N SER A 89 -19.76 -6.02 1.53
CA SER A 89 -20.23 -5.90 0.15
C SER A 89 -19.06 -5.51 -0.75
N TRP A 90 -18.80 -6.36 -1.74
CA TRP A 90 -17.73 -6.15 -2.72
C TRP A 90 -17.89 -4.86 -3.52
N ILE A 91 -19.13 -4.50 -3.86
CA ILE A 91 -19.42 -3.30 -4.65
C ILE A 91 -19.10 -2.03 -3.85
N VAL A 92 -19.43 -2.02 -2.56
CA VAL A 92 -19.13 -0.87 -1.68
C VAL A 92 -17.62 -0.73 -1.49
N THR A 93 -16.91 -1.84 -1.29
CA THR A 93 -15.44 -1.84 -1.19
C THR A 93 -14.77 -1.39 -2.49
N MET A 94 -15.28 -1.82 -3.65
CA MET A 94 -14.75 -1.39 -4.95
C MET A 94 -14.87 0.12 -5.17
N VAL A 95 -15.97 0.75 -4.74
CA VAL A 95 -16.16 2.19 -4.90
C VAL A 95 -15.50 2.97 -3.77
N VAL A 96 -15.94 2.76 -2.53
CA VAL A 96 -15.50 3.56 -1.38
C VAL A 96 -14.07 3.20 -0.98
N GLY A 97 -13.73 1.92 -1.02
CA GLY A 97 -12.40 1.43 -0.69
C GLY A 97 -11.33 1.91 -1.67
N SER A 98 -11.58 1.86 -2.98
CA SER A 98 -10.61 2.34 -3.99
C SER A 98 -10.43 3.86 -3.97
N MET A 99 -11.51 4.62 -3.70
CA MET A 99 -11.43 6.07 -3.50
C MET A 99 -10.57 6.41 -2.29
N GLY A 100 -10.82 5.77 -1.14
CA GLY A 100 -10.02 5.99 0.07
C GLY A 100 -8.58 5.53 -0.08
N PHE A 101 -8.33 4.41 -0.76
CA PHE A 101 -6.98 3.93 -1.06
C PHE A 101 -6.16 4.98 -1.84
N SER A 102 -6.76 5.55 -2.90
CA SER A 102 -6.10 6.56 -3.74
C SER A 102 -5.88 7.90 -3.01
N LEU A 103 -6.87 8.34 -2.24
CA LEU A 103 -6.82 9.61 -1.50
C LEU A 103 -5.82 9.59 -0.32
N LEU A 104 -5.68 8.44 0.35
CA LEU A 104 -4.85 8.32 1.56
C LEU A 104 -3.35 8.21 1.27
N LEU A 105 -2.93 7.94 0.03
CA LEU A 105 -1.52 7.80 -0.33
C LEU A 105 -0.70 9.07 -0.06
N TYR A 106 -1.16 10.22 -0.55
CA TYR A 106 -0.42 11.49 -0.45
C TYR A 106 -0.27 12.02 1.01
N PRO A 107 -1.33 12.09 1.84
CA PRO A 107 -1.20 12.54 3.22
C PRO A 107 -0.38 11.58 4.10
N ASN A 108 -0.46 10.26 3.85
CA ASN A 108 0.27 9.27 4.64
C ASN A 108 1.79 9.27 4.38
N THR A 109 2.20 9.65 3.18
CA THR A 109 3.61 9.62 2.77
C THR A 109 4.29 10.98 2.94
N GLY A 110 3.51 12.07 2.95
CA GLY A 110 4.00 13.43 3.19
C GLY A 110 4.72 13.60 4.54
N SER A 111 4.33 12.88 5.59
CA SER A 111 5.03 12.91 6.90
C SER A 111 6.40 12.22 6.89
N SER A 112 6.64 11.30 5.94
CA SER A 112 7.91 10.57 5.78
C SER A 112 8.85 11.19 4.74
N LEU A 113 8.42 12.28 4.10
CA LEU A 113 9.19 13.05 3.13
C LEU A 113 9.80 14.33 3.73
N HIS A 114 9.49 14.63 4.99
CA HIS A 114 10.03 15.75 5.76
C HIS A 114 11.17 15.31 6.68
#